data_AF-A0A0K2JGI4-F1
#
_entry.id   AF-A0A0K2JGI4-F1
#
_cell.length_a   1.000
_cell.length_b   1.000
_cell.length_c   1.000
_cell.angle_alpha   90.00
_cell.angle_beta   90.00
_cell.angle_gamma   90.00
#
_symmetry.space_group_name_H-M   'P 1'
#
loop_
_entity.id
_entity.type
_entity.pdbx_description
1 polymer ?
#
loop_
_entity_poly.entity_id
_entity_poly.type
_entity_poly.pdbx_seq_one_letter_code
_entity_poly.pdbx_strand_id
1 'polypeptide(L)'
;MFLKKNGKQNISAIAKCLNRHRSTILREIKRFKTINEYSAYKSDKMYYEKRKKNNKICNFTEEQINFMKIRLNKYCDSPKEFIYRYFLKFGVKFSVFVKTLYKWICLGFYGFLKQNLRYHGKKFKTKGKKDNRGKLTNFKSIWNLIGKIKGVITDRGKEFSKWREMEIFAETQVYFCDAG
;
A
#
# COMPACT_ATOMS: atom_id res chain seq x y z
N MET A 1 14.30 39.83 34.71
CA MET A 1 13.06 39.41 33.99
C MET A 1 12.86 40.34 32.80
N PHE A 2 12.55 39.86 31.58
CA PHE A 2 12.50 40.68 30.36
C PHE A 2 11.37 41.72 30.35
N LEU A 3 11.52 42.80 31.11
CA LEU A 3 10.56 43.88 31.27
C LEU A 3 11.15 45.19 30.75
N LYS A 4 10.28 46.05 30.23
CA LYS A 4 10.60 47.44 29.89
C LYS A 4 10.48 48.31 31.16
N LYS A 5 11.00 49.54 31.12
CA LYS A 5 10.91 50.52 32.23
C LYS A 5 9.48 50.80 32.69
N ASN A 6 8.49 50.58 31.83
CA ASN A 6 7.05 50.74 32.09
C ASN A 6 6.36 49.43 32.53
N GLY A 7 7.10 48.43 32.99
CA GLY A 7 6.57 47.17 33.53
C GLY A 7 6.01 46.19 32.48
N LYS A 8 5.95 46.57 31.19
CA LYS A 8 5.48 45.69 30.11
C LYS A 8 6.57 44.72 29.66
N GLN A 9 6.19 43.54 29.16
CA GLN A 9 7.14 42.57 28.61
C GLN A 9 7.93 43.12 27.41
N ASN A 10 9.24 42.90 27.41
CA ASN A 10 10.13 43.29 26.32
C ASN A 10 10.24 42.16 25.28
N ILE A 11 9.27 42.10 24.37
CA ILE A 11 9.20 41.07 23.31
C ILE A 11 10.46 41.02 22.45
N SER A 12 11.10 42.17 22.18
CA SER A 12 12.32 42.23 21.34
C SER A 12 13.52 41.58 22.04
N ALA A 13 13.65 41.80 23.35
CA ALA A 13 14.70 41.16 24.15
C ALA A 13 14.49 39.64 24.26
N ILE A 14 13.24 39.20 24.46
CA ILE A 14 12.86 37.76 24.46
C ILE A 14 13.18 37.12 23.11
N ALA A 15 12.81 37.80 22.01
CA ALA A 15 13.06 37.36 20.65
C ALA A 15 14.56 37.17 20.36
N LYS A 16 15.40 38.13 20.77
CA LYS A 16 16.86 38.04 20.65
C LYS A 16 17.42 36.87 21.47
N CYS A 17 16.99 36.75 22.73
CA CYS A 17 17.46 35.67 23.62
C CYS A 17 17.10 34.28 23.11
N LEU A 18 15.91 34.12 22.52
CA LEU A 18 15.43 32.85 21.96
C LEU A 18 15.85 32.62 20.50
N ASN A 19 16.59 33.56 19.90
CA ASN A 19 16.94 33.57 18.48
C ASN A 19 15.72 33.33 17.55
N ARG A 20 14.61 34.02 17.82
CA ARG A 20 13.36 33.94 17.05
C ARG A 20 12.85 35.33 16.69
N HIS A 21 12.06 35.42 15.62
CA HIS A 21 11.46 36.69 15.22
C HIS A 21 10.38 37.16 16.21
N ARG A 22 10.28 38.47 16.43
CA ARG A 22 9.32 39.10 17.37
C ARG A 22 7.87 38.68 17.13
N SER A 23 7.48 38.48 15.85
CA SER A 23 6.12 38.07 15.50
C SER A 23 5.80 36.65 15.95
N THR A 24 6.79 35.76 16.02
CA THR A 24 6.61 34.39 16.53
C THR A 24 6.30 34.43 18.02
N ILE A 25 7.06 35.21 18.79
CA ILE A 25 6.82 35.40 20.23
C ILE A 25 5.41 35.98 20.48
N LEU A 26 5.02 37.01 19.71
CA LEU A 26 3.67 37.58 19.77
C LEU A 26 2.57 36.57 19.44
N ARG A 27 2.77 35.73 18.43
CA ARG A 27 1.81 34.68 18.05
C ARG A 27 1.63 33.64 19.15
N GLU A 28 2.72 33.23 19.80
CA GLU A 28 2.67 32.30 20.93
C GLU A 28 2.02 32.92 22.17
N ILE A 29 2.35 34.18 22.51
CA ILE A 29 1.68 34.91 23.61
C ILE A 29 0.17 35.03 23.34
N LYS A 30 -0.25 35.33 22.11
CA LYS A 30 -1.67 35.41 21.73
C LYS A 30 -2.37 34.04 21.73
N ARG A 31 -1.63 32.94 21.62
CA ARG A 31 -2.18 31.59 21.52
C ARG A 31 -2.67 31.07 22.89
N PHE A 32 -2.10 31.55 24.00
CA PHE A 32 -2.45 31.13 25.36
C PHE A 32 -3.15 32.26 26.12
N LYS A 33 -4.24 31.95 26.85
CA LYS A 33 -4.97 32.95 27.66
C LYS A 33 -4.43 33.03 29.09
N THR A 34 -3.94 31.92 29.64
CA THR A 34 -3.30 31.86 30.96
C THR A 34 -1.93 31.19 30.91
N ILE A 35 -1.05 31.56 31.86
CA ILE A 35 0.34 31.07 31.96
C ILE A 35 0.40 29.56 32.25
N ASN A 36 -0.58 29.03 33.00
CA ASN A 36 -0.64 27.62 33.41
C ASN A 36 -1.36 26.69 32.40
N GLU A 37 -1.78 27.21 31.24
CA GLU A 37 -2.54 26.44 30.25
C GLU A 37 -1.66 25.60 29.31
N TYR A 38 -0.37 25.92 29.19
CA TYR A 38 0.51 25.21 28.25
C TYR A 38 0.85 23.80 28.73
N SER A 39 0.42 22.80 27.96
CA SER A 39 0.83 21.41 28.11
C SER A 39 1.19 20.86 26.74
N ALA A 40 2.33 20.17 26.65
CA ALA A 40 2.78 19.54 25.41
C ALA A 40 1.74 18.55 24.88
N TYR A 41 1.13 17.75 25.78
CA TYR A 41 0.07 16.80 25.44
C TYR A 41 -1.18 17.50 24.88
N LYS A 42 -1.66 18.57 25.53
CA LYS A 42 -2.81 19.35 25.03
C LYS A 42 -2.53 19.95 23.66
N SER A 43 -1.30 20.44 23.46
CA SER A 43 -0.86 21.05 22.19
C SER A 43 -0.82 20.03 21.06
N ASP A 44 -0.32 18.83 21.32
CA ASP A 44 -0.28 17.72 20.35
C ASP A 44 -1.69 17.26 19.97
N LYS A 45 -2.56 17.05 20.98
CA LYS A 45 -3.97 16.72 20.75
C LYS A 45 -4.68 17.79 19.91
N MET A 46 -4.48 19.08 20.23
CA MET A 46 -5.03 20.19 19.44
C MET A 46 -4.51 20.21 18.01
N TYR A 47 -3.25 19.87 17.77
CA TYR A 47 -2.68 19.81 16.43
C TYR A 47 -3.37 18.76 15.58
N TYR A 48 -3.55 17.53 16.08
CA TYR A 48 -4.25 16.48 15.34
C TYR A 48 -5.71 16.85 15.04
N GLU A 49 -6.42 17.45 16.00
CA GLU A 49 -7.80 17.93 15.80
C GLU A 49 -7.90 19.02 14.73
N LYS A 50 -7.00 20.01 14.75
CA LYS A 50 -6.94 21.04 13.70
C LYS A 50 -6.57 20.46 12.34
N ARG A 51 -5.64 19.49 12.31
CA ARG A 51 -5.17 18.85 11.08
C ARG A 51 -6.28 18.02 10.43
N LYS A 52 -7.12 17.31 11.22
CA LYS A 52 -8.31 16.62 10.71
C LYS A 52 -9.26 17.59 9.98
N LYS A 53 -9.47 18.79 10.53
CA LYS A 53 -10.33 19.83 9.94
C LYS A 53 -9.75 20.50 8.69
N ASN A 54 -8.43 20.50 8.52
CA ASN A 54 -7.74 21.14 7.40
C ASN A 54 -7.59 20.24 6.15
N ASN A 55 -8.20 19.05 6.14
CA ASN A 55 -8.19 18.20 4.96
C ASN A 55 -9.14 18.78 3.91
N LYS A 56 -8.68 18.91 2.65
CA LYS A 56 -9.57 19.26 1.53
C LYS A 56 -10.65 18.18 1.39
N ILE A 57 -11.87 18.49 1.79
CA ILE A 57 -13.01 17.59 1.64
C ILE A 57 -13.55 17.76 0.22
N CYS A 58 -13.54 16.69 -0.56
CA CYS A 58 -14.30 16.62 -1.80
C CYS A 58 -15.67 16.06 -1.44
N ASN A 59 -16.71 16.89 -1.56
CA ASN A 59 -18.07 16.44 -1.36
C ASN A 59 -18.59 15.88 -2.68
N PHE A 60 -19.14 14.67 -2.64
CA PHE A 60 -19.82 14.03 -3.76
C PHE A 60 -21.28 13.83 -3.39
N THR A 61 -22.17 13.97 -4.37
CA THR A 61 -23.59 13.60 -4.19
C THR A 61 -23.72 12.08 -4.09
N GLU A 62 -24.83 11.59 -3.52
CA GLU A 62 -25.08 10.15 -3.41
C GLU A 62 -25.06 9.46 -4.79
N GLU A 63 -25.58 10.14 -5.82
CA GLU A 63 -25.56 9.65 -7.20
C GLU A 63 -24.13 9.49 -7.73
N GLN A 64 -23.25 10.46 -7.44
CA GLN A 64 -21.84 10.39 -7.82
C GLN A 64 -21.14 9.25 -7.09
N ILE A 65 -21.40 9.06 -5.79
CA ILE A 65 -20.82 7.98 -5.00
C ILE A 65 -21.29 6.62 -5.54
N ASN A 66 -22.57 6.47 -5.86
CA ASN A 66 -23.11 5.23 -6.42
C ASN A 66 -22.50 4.94 -7.80
N PHE A 67 -22.39 5.95 -8.66
CA PHE A 67 -21.69 5.82 -9.95
C PHE A 67 -20.24 5.39 -9.76
N MET A 68 -19.52 6.00 -8.81
CA MET A 68 -18.15 5.62 -8.47
C MET A 68 -18.04 4.15 -8.07
N LYS A 69 -18.91 3.70 -7.15
CA LYS A 69 -18.95 2.31 -6.70
C LYS A 69 -19.22 1.37 -7.86
N ILE A 70 -20.20 1.66 -8.73
CA ILE A 70 -20.53 0.81 -9.88
C ILE A 70 -19.34 0.73 -10.85
N ARG A 71 -18.77 1.87 -11.27
CA ARG A 71 -17.67 1.90 -12.24
C ARG A 71 -16.40 1.24 -11.71
N LEU A 72 -16.04 1.53 -10.46
CA LEU A 72 -14.80 1.01 -9.86
C LEU A 72 -14.96 -0.41 -9.34
N ASN A 73 -16.12 -0.80 -8.78
CA ASN A 73 -16.33 -2.12 -8.18
C ASN A 73 -16.92 -3.18 -9.11
N LYS A 74 -17.82 -2.80 -10.03
CA LYS A 74 -18.47 -3.74 -10.95
C LYS A 74 -17.76 -3.80 -12.30
N TYR A 75 -17.45 -2.64 -12.87
CA TYR A 75 -16.81 -2.56 -14.20
C TYR A 75 -15.28 -2.60 -14.16
N CYS A 76 -14.68 -2.45 -12.97
CA CYS A 76 -13.23 -2.47 -12.77
C CYS A 76 -12.47 -1.45 -13.64
N ASP A 77 -13.06 -0.27 -13.89
CA ASP A 77 -12.37 0.78 -14.63
C ASP A 77 -11.07 1.18 -13.94
N SER A 78 -10.01 1.43 -14.72
CA SER A 78 -8.81 2.06 -14.17
C SER A 78 -9.13 3.48 -13.69
N PRO A 79 -8.39 4.03 -12.70
CA PRO A 79 -8.58 5.40 -12.23
C PRO A 79 -8.54 6.48 -13.33
N LYS A 80 -7.82 6.25 -14.44
CA LYS A 80 -7.78 7.18 -15.57
C LYS A 80 -9.08 7.11 -16.39
N GLU A 81 -9.54 5.91 -16.71
CA GLU A 81 -10.80 5.69 -17.42
C GLU A 81 -11.99 6.17 -16.61
N PHE A 82 -12.00 5.89 -15.31
CA PHE A 82 -13.03 6.38 -14.40
C PHE A 82 -13.16 7.90 -14.46
N ILE A 83 -12.05 8.65 -14.39
CA ILE A 83 -12.09 10.12 -14.44
C ILE A 83 -12.68 10.61 -15.75
N TYR A 84 -12.32 9.98 -16.87
CA TYR A 84 -12.87 10.32 -18.18
C TYR A 84 -14.38 10.02 -18.26
N ARG A 85 -14.81 8.85 -17.78
CA ARG A 85 -16.23 8.46 -17.76
C ARG A 85 -17.06 9.30 -16.81
N TYR A 86 -16.48 9.73 -15.69
CA TYR A 86 -17.10 10.66 -14.77
C TYR A 86 -17.34 12.02 -15.46
N PHE A 87 -16.35 12.52 -16.20
CA PHE A 87 -16.49 13.73 -17.00
C PHE A 87 -17.59 13.59 -18.06
N LEU A 88 -17.64 12.47 -18.79
CA LEU A 88 -18.70 12.22 -19.77
C LEU A 88 -20.10 12.16 -19.15
N LYS A 89 -20.25 11.58 -17.95
CA LYS A 89 -21.57 11.44 -17.31
C LYS A 89 -22.05 12.75 -16.69
N PHE A 90 -21.18 13.48 -15.99
CA PHE A 90 -21.59 14.62 -15.17
C PHE A 90 -21.20 15.98 -15.75
N GLY A 91 -20.45 16.02 -16.86
CA GLY A 91 -19.96 17.26 -17.49
C GLY A 91 -18.96 18.05 -16.64
N VAL A 92 -18.58 17.54 -15.47
CA VAL A 92 -17.67 18.21 -14.52
C VAL A 92 -16.36 17.47 -14.41
N LYS A 93 -15.27 18.25 -14.29
CA LYS A 93 -13.94 17.69 -14.03
C LYS A 93 -13.91 17.07 -12.65
N PHE A 94 -13.42 15.84 -12.56
CA PHE A 94 -13.27 15.15 -11.28
C PHE A 94 -12.33 15.93 -10.34
N SER A 95 -12.76 16.11 -9.09
CA SER A 95 -12.11 17.01 -8.11
C SER A 95 -10.70 16.60 -7.72
N VAL A 96 -10.34 15.32 -7.91
CA VAL A 96 -9.02 14.80 -7.53
C VAL A 96 -8.24 14.23 -8.71
N PHE A 97 -6.92 14.33 -8.63
CA PHE A 97 -6.04 13.76 -9.63
C PHE A 97 -6.02 12.22 -9.56
N VAL A 98 -5.66 11.57 -10.67
CA VAL A 98 -5.56 10.11 -10.81
C VAL A 98 -4.79 9.46 -9.64
N LYS A 99 -3.64 10.03 -9.25
CA LYS A 99 -2.82 9.52 -8.13
C LYS A 99 -3.56 9.53 -6.78
N THR A 100 -4.37 10.57 -6.54
CA THR A 100 -5.18 10.68 -5.31
C THR A 100 -6.30 9.65 -5.33
N LEU A 101 -6.94 9.42 -6.48
CA LEU A 101 -7.94 8.37 -6.63
C LEU A 101 -7.34 6.98 -6.38
N TYR A 102 -6.13 6.69 -6.88
CA TYR A 102 -5.40 5.47 -6.53
C TYR A 102 -5.23 5.32 -5.01
N LYS A 103 -4.80 6.39 -4.33
CA LYS A 103 -4.67 6.39 -2.86
C LYS A 103 -6.01 6.12 -2.18
N TRP A 104 -7.10 6.67 -2.70
CA TRP A 104 -8.44 6.44 -2.15
C TRP A 104 -8.88 4.99 -2.27
N ILE A 105 -8.69 4.38 -3.43
CA ILE A 105 -8.99 2.96 -3.65
C ILE A 105 -8.12 2.08 -2.75
N CYS A 106 -6.82 2.38 -2.64
CA CYS A 106 -5.91 1.65 -1.75
C CYS A 106 -6.27 1.76 -0.26
N LEU A 107 -6.93 2.84 0.16
CA LEU A 107 -7.38 3.06 1.54
C LEU A 107 -8.82 2.60 1.77
N GLY A 108 -9.55 2.19 0.71
CA GLY A 108 -10.94 1.75 0.81
C GLY A 108 -11.95 2.88 1.04
N PHE A 109 -11.62 4.11 0.64
CA PHE A 109 -12.58 5.22 0.73
C PHE A 109 -13.84 4.91 -0.07
N TYR A 110 -14.99 5.35 0.44
CA TYR A 110 -16.31 5.15 -0.18
C TYR A 110 -16.64 3.67 -0.52
N GLY A 111 -15.95 2.70 0.10
CA GLY A 111 -16.16 1.27 -0.15
C GLY A 111 -15.51 0.75 -1.43
N PHE A 112 -14.46 1.40 -1.94
CA PHE A 112 -13.73 0.91 -3.12
C PHE A 112 -12.89 -0.32 -2.80
N LEU A 113 -12.98 -1.34 -3.65
CA LEU A 113 -12.24 -2.59 -3.47
C LEU A 113 -10.84 -2.49 -4.11
N LYS A 114 -9.79 -2.83 -3.35
CA LYS A 114 -8.40 -2.86 -3.85
C LYS A 114 -8.19 -3.90 -4.95
N GLN A 115 -9.08 -4.89 -5.00
CA GLN A 115 -9.11 -5.94 -6.00
C GLN A 115 -9.29 -5.38 -7.41
N ASN A 116 -9.79 -4.16 -7.58
CA ASN A 116 -10.05 -3.61 -8.92
C ASN A 116 -8.87 -2.80 -9.46
N LEU A 117 -7.79 -2.68 -8.68
CA LEU A 117 -6.52 -2.14 -9.18
C LEU A 117 -5.83 -3.18 -10.07
N ARG A 118 -5.01 -2.73 -11.03
CA ARG A 118 -4.24 -3.59 -11.95
C ARG A 118 -3.48 -4.75 -11.27
N TYR A 119 -3.04 -4.55 -10.03
CA TYR A 119 -2.31 -5.54 -9.25
C TYR A 119 -3.15 -6.20 -8.16
N HIS A 120 -4.46 -5.95 -8.11
CA HIS A 120 -5.38 -6.43 -7.07
C HIS A 120 -4.88 -6.12 -5.64
N GLY A 121 -4.20 -4.99 -5.45
CA GLY A 121 -3.56 -4.62 -4.19
C GLY A 121 -2.30 -5.42 -3.83
N LYS A 122 -1.80 -6.29 -4.73
CA LYS A 122 -0.51 -6.97 -4.55
C LYS A 122 0.62 -5.95 -4.53
N LYS A 123 1.47 -6.05 -3.52
CA LYS A 123 2.69 -5.24 -3.44
C LYS A 123 3.71 -5.76 -4.46
N PHE A 124 4.42 -4.86 -5.12
CA PHE A 124 5.56 -5.23 -5.95
C PHE A 124 6.63 -5.95 -5.12
N LYS A 125 7.32 -6.91 -5.73
CA LYS A 125 8.48 -7.54 -5.09
C LYS A 125 9.59 -6.50 -4.95
N THR A 126 10.10 -6.34 -3.75
CA THR A 126 11.28 -5.51 -3.48
C THR A 126 12.54 -6.24 -3.95
N LYS A 127 13.55 -5.50 -4.43
CA LYS A 127 14.86 -6.05 -4.78
C LYS A 127 15.43 -6.84 -3.59
N GLY A 128 15.98 -8.03 -3.84
CA GLY A 128 16.55 -8.92 -2.82
C GLY A 128 15.59 -9.97 -2.24
N LYS A 129 14.29 -9.95 -2.56
CA LYS A 129 13.40 -11.07 -2.23
C LYS A 129 13.61 -12.23 -3.21
N LYS A 130 13.78 -13.45 -2.68
CA LYS A 130 13.87 -14.68 -3.49
C LYS A 130 12.66 -14.77 -4.41
N ASP A 131 12.89 -14.95 -5.71
CA ASP A 131 11.80 -15.18 -6.67
C ASP A 131 11.30 -16.62 -6.53
N ASN A 132 9.98 -16.77 -6.48
CA ASN A 132 9.27 -18.04 -6.36
C ASN A 132 8.43 -18.33 -7.61
N ARG A 133 8.48 -17.45 -8.64
CA ARG A 133 7.87 -17.74 -9.94
C ARG A 133 8.53 -18.99 -10.53
N GLY A 134 7.74 -19.90 -11.08
CA GLY A 134 8.24 -21.15 -11.68
C GLY A 134 8.78 -22.19 -10.69
N LYS A 135 8.63 -21.98 -9.37
CA LYS A 135 9.03 -22.98 -8.37
C LYS A 135 7.83 -23.84 -7.99
N LEU A 136 7.93 -25.13 -8.26
CA LEU A 136 6.97 -26.14 -7.81
C LEU A 136 7.05 -26.25 -6.28
N THR A 137 5.92 -26.07 -5.59
CA THR A 137 5.87 -26.07 -4.12
C THR A 137 6.05 -27.46 -3.51
N ASN A 138 5.68 -28.51 -4.24
CA ASN A 138 5.69 -29.91 -3.78
C ASN A 138 6.68 -30.78 -4.57
N PHE A 139 7.79 -30.20 -5.04
CA PHE A 139 8.83 -30.98 -5.69
C PHE A 139 9.62 -31.78 -4.64
N LYS A 140 9.46 -33.10 -4.64
CA LYS A 140 10.42 -34.00 -3.98
C LYS A 140 11.52 -34.29 -4.98
N SER A 141 12.77 -33.96 -4.63
CA SER A 141 13.91 -34.41 -5.41
C SER A 141 13.92 -35.94 -5.47
N ILE A 142 14.23 -36.49 -6.65
CA ILE A 142 14.41 -37.94 -6.81
C ILE A 142 15.45 -38.45 -5.82
N TRP A 143 16.48 -37.64 -5.54
CA TRP A 143 17.48 -37.86 -4.48
C TRP A 143 16.88 -38.24 -3.12
N ASN A 144 15.74 -37.67 -2.72
CA ASN A 144 15.09 -37.97 -1.44
C ASN A 144 14.25 -39.27 -1.47
N LEU A 145 14.12 -39.88 -2.65
CA LEU A 145 13.32 -41.07 -2.93
C LEU A 145 14.19 -42.28 -3.32
N ILE A 146 15.51 -42.09 -3.50
CA ILE A 146 16.48 -43.19 -3.74
C ILE A 146 16.35 -44.22 -2.61
N GLY A 147 16.25 -45.50 -2.98
CA GLY A 147 16.03 -46.62 -2.05
C GLY A 147 14.61 -46.78 -1.50
N LYS A 148 13.69 -45.84 -1.76
CA LYS A 148 12.26 -45.95 -1.38
C LYS A 148 11.34 -46.31 -2.55
N ILE A 149 11.81 -46.08 -3.78
CA ILE A 149 11.11 -46.50 -4.98
C ILE A 149 11.21 -48.02 -5.07
N LYS A 150 10.12 -48.71 -5.40
CA LYS A 150 10.10 -50.19 -5.54
C LYS A 150 10.30 -50.66 -6.98
N GLY A 151 10.09 -49.77 -7.93
CA GLY A 151 10.20 -50.01 -9.36
C GLY A 151 9.64 -48.80 -10.12
N VAL A 152 10.11 -48.61 -11.34
CA VAL A 152 9.65 -47.55 -12.24
C VAL A 152 8.98 -48.21 -13.44
N ILE A 153 7.75 -47.82 -13.76
CA ILE A 153 7.02 -48.38 -14.91
C ILE A 153 6.89 -47.30 -15.96
N THR A 154 7.29 -47.61 -17.20
CA THR A 154 7.27 -46.67 -18.32
C THR A 154 6.69 -47.29 -19.59
N ASP A 155 6.16 -46.46 -20.48
CA ASP A 155 5.79 -46.86 -21.83
C ASP A 155 7.05 -47.03 -22.71
N ARG A 156 6.94 -47.77 -23.83
CA ARG A 156 8.08 -48.00 -24.75
C ARG A 156 8.39 -46.77 -25.62
N GLY A 157 8.22 -45.56 -25.08
CA GLY A 157 8.49 -44.31 -25.78
C GLY A 157 9.99 -44.10 -26.01
N LYS A 158 10.35 -43.54 -27.17
CA LYS A 158 11.74 -43.19 -27.51
C LYS A 158 12.35 -42.17 -26.54
N GLU A 159 11.50 -41.40 -25.86
CA GLU A 159 11.86 -40.41 -24.84
C GLU A 159 12.55 -41.03 -23.61
N PHE A 160 12.45 -42.35 -23.42
CA PHE A 160 13.02 -43.08 -22.29
C PHE A 160 14.17 -44.03 -22.68
N SER A 161 14.85 -43.75 -23.80
CA SER A 161 15.95 -44.57 -24.35
C SER A 161 17.14 -44.79 -23.40
N LYS A 162 17.32 -43.93 -22.39
CA LYS A 162 18.39 -44.00 -21.38
C LYS A 162 17.96 -44.63 -20.06
N TRP A 163 16.93 -45.46 -20.06
CA TRP A 163 16.38 -46.11 -18.86
C TRP A 163 17.42 -46.83 -17.98
N ARG A 164 18.46 -47.44 -18.57
CA ARG A 164 19.55 -48.09 -17.82
C ARG A 164 20.32 -47.11 -16.93
N GLU A 165 20.53 -45.87 -17.38
CA GLU A 165 21.15 -44.83 -16.55
C GLU A 165 20.26 -44.51 -15.34
N MET A 166 18.94 -44.62 -15.50
CA MET A 166 17.98 -44.38 -14.42
C MET A 166 17.85 -45.54 -13.44
N GLU A 167 18.01 -46.79 -13.88
CA GLU A 167 18.06 -47.94 -12.97
C GLU A 167 19.24 -47.84 -12.00
N ILE A 168 20.41 -47.47 -12.54
CA ILE A 168 21.63 -47.25 -11.74
C ILE A 168 21.42 -46.09 -10.77
N PHE A 169 20.84 -44.98 -11.26
CA PHE A 169 20.65 -43.78 -10.47
C PHE A 169 19.61 -43.94 -9.34
N ALA A 170 18.51 -44.64 -9.61
CA ALA A 170 17.41 -44.82 -8.67
C ALA A 170 17.55 -46.09 -7.81
N GLU A 171 18.57 -46.93 -8.07
CA GLU A 171 18.78 -48.25 -7.46
C GLU A 171 17.54 -49.16 -7.56
N THR A 172 16.80 -49.05 -8.66
CA THR A 172 15.52 -49.75 -8.86
C THR A 172 15.36 -50.19 -10.30
N GLN A 173 14.64 -51.29 -10.51
CA GLN A 173 14.39 -51.81 -11.87
C GLN A 173 13.31 -50.98 -12.59
N VAL A 174 13.52 -50.78 -13.89
CA VAL A 174 12.57 -50.15 -14.81
C VAL A 174 11.84 -51.23 -15.60
N TYR A 175 10.52 -51.19 -15.57
CA TYR A 175 9.63 -52.09 -16.31
C TYR A 175 8.97 -51.33 -17.47
N PHE A 176 8.84 -52.01 -18.60
CA PHE A 176 8.15 -51.48 -19.77
C PHE A 176 6.76 -52.08 -19.89
N CYS A 177 5.75 -51.24 -20.06
CA CYS A 177 4.42 -51.70 -20.40
C CYS A 177 4.40 -52.24 -21.83
N ASP A 178 3.77 -53.39 -22.01
CA ASP A 178 3.49 -53.96 -23.32
C ASP A 178 2.22 -53.33 -23.91
N ALA A 179 2.20 -53.10 -25.22
CA ALA A 179 0.96 -52.74 -25.91
C ALA A 179 0.07 -53.99 -25.93
N GLY A 180 -1.03 -53.95 -25.18
CA GLY A 180 -2.07 -54.97 -25.21
C GLY A 180 -2.83 -54.98 -26.53
#